data_AF-A0A6M3K1E6-F1
#
_entry.id   AF-A0A6M3K1E6-F1
#
_cell.length_a   1.000
_cell.length_b   1.000
_cell.length_c   1.000
_cell.angle_alpha   90.00
_cell.angle_beta   90.00
_cell.angle_gamma   90.00
#
_symmetry.space_group_name_H-M   'P 1'
#
loop_
_entity.id
_entity.type
_entity.pdbx_description
1 polymer ?
#
loop_
_entity_poly.entity_id
_entity_poly.type
_entity_poly.pdbx_seq_one_letter_code
_entity_poly.pdbx_strand_id
1 'polypeptide(L)' 'MPWKITGKDDRCNVVNKDTGKKKNKEPMSRAKAKAYLKALYANVPEARKK' A
#
# COMPACT_ATOMS: atom_id res chain seq x y z
N MET A 1 -7.12 8.72 0.08
CA MET A 1 -6.44 7.40 0.09
C MET A 1 -4.94 7.61 0.34
N PRO A 2 -4.44 7.42 1.58
CA PRO A 2 -3.12 7.89 2.01
C PRO A 2 -1.96 6.90 1.76
N TRP A 3 -2.12 5.87 0.93
CA TRP A 3 -1.08 4.86 0.69
C TRP A 3 -0.64 4.93 -0.77
N LYS A 4 0.67 4.88 -1.02
CA LYS A 4 1.24 4.83 -2.37
C LYS A 4 2.22 3.68 -2.49
N ILE A 5 2.35 3.15 -3.70
CA ILE A 5 3.37 2.15 -4.04
C ILE A 5 4.63 2.91 -4.47
N THR A 6 5.78 2.59 -3.89
CA THR A 6 7.09 3.15 -4.24
C THR A 6 8.10 2.03 -4.45
N GLY A 7 8.96 2.15 -5.45
CA GLY A 7 9.97 1.16 -5.77
C GLY A 7 10.44 1.31 -7.22
N LYS A 8 11.64 0.81 -7.50
CA LYS A 8 12.11 0.56 -8.87
C LYS A 8 12.06 -0.95 -9.08
N ASP A 9 11.60 -1.37 -10.26
CA ASP A 9 11.50 -2.77 -10.67
C ASP A 9 10.50 -3.62 -9.86
N ASP A 10 10.76 -4.93 -9.74
CA ASP A 10 9.88 -5.90 -9.09
C ASP A 10 9.92 -5.84 -7.55
N ARG A 11 10.53 -4.79 -6.98
CA ARG A 11 10.64 -4.58 -5.53
C ARG A 11 9.90 -3.31 -5.11
N CYS A 12 8.59 -3.45 -4.97
CA CYS A 12 7.67 -2.39 -4.56
C CYS A 12 7.43 -2.40 -3.04
N ASN A 13 7.31 -1.21 -2.46
CA ASN A 13 6.92 -0.95 -1.08
C ASN A 13 5.61 -0.17 -1.06
N VAL A 14 4.80 -0.37 -0.04
CA VAL A 14 3.60 0.42 0.22
C VAL A 14 3.92 1.39 1.35
N VAL A 15 3.91 2.68 1.07
CA VAL A 15 4.22 3.74 2.04
C VAL A 15 3.01 4.63 2.27
N ASN A 16 2.88 5.12 3.49
CA ASN A 16 1.93 6.18 3.80
C ASN A 16 2.41 7.49 3.15
N LYS A 17 1.52 8.23 2.49
CA LYS A 17 1.81 9.53 1.88
C LYS A 17 1.98 10.63 2.94
N ASP A 18 1.21 10.57 4.02
CA ASP A 18 1.20 11.57 5.09
C ASP A 18 2.36 11.39 6.06
N THR A 19 2.67 10.15 6.43
CA THR A 19 3.73 9.87 7.43
C THR A 19 5.04 9.35 6.83
N GLY A 20 5.06 9.03 5.53
CA GLY A 20 6.21 8.40 4.87
C GLY A 20 6.53 6.97 5.33
N LYS A 21 5.79 6.43 6.32
CA LYS A 21 6.08 5.13 6.93
C LYS A 21 5.74 3.98 5.98
N LYS A 22 6.66 3.03 5.85
CA LYS A 22 6.45 1.75 5.14
C LYS A 22 5.46 0.89 5.90
N LYS A 23 4.51 0.31 5.19
CA LYS A 23 3.49 -0.61 5.74
C LYS A 23 3.85 -2.08 5.52
N ASN A 24 4.63 -2.38 4.49
CA ASN A 24 5.21 -3.69 4.25
C ASN A 24 6.59 -3.79 4.92
N LYS A 25 6.89 -4.93 5.54
CA LYS A 25 8.21 -5.20 6.14
C LYS A 25 9.30 -5.41 5.10
N GLU A 26 8.97 -6.10 4.01
CA GLU A 26 9.90 -6.42 2.92
C GLU A 26 9.36 -5.95 1.57
N PRO A 27 10.24 -5.57 0.62
CA PRO A 27 9.83 -5.23 -0.74
C PRO A 27 9.13 -6.42 -1.41
N MET A 28 8.06 -6.15 -2.14
CA MET A 28 7.24 -7.15 -2.80
C MET A 28 6.97 -6.80 -4.26
N SER A 29 6.68 -7.79 -5.09
CA SER A 29 6.33 -7.56 -6.50
C SER A 29 5.20 -6.56 -6.67
N ARG A 30 5.19 -5.87 -7.82
CA ARG A 30 4.19 -4.84 -8.12
C ARG A 30 2.76 -5.35 -8.00
N ALA A 31 2.51 -6.60 -8.40
CA ALA A 31 1.23 -7.26 -8.25
C ALA A 31 0.83 -7.43 -6.77
N LYS A 32 1.76 -7.93 -5.94
CA LYS A 32 1.55 -8.08 -4.49
C LYS A 32 1.34 -6.72 -3.82
N ALA A 33 2.09 -5.69 -4.19
CA ALA A 33 1.92 -4.34 -3.64
C ALA A 33 0.54 -3.74 -3.97
N LYS A 34 0.01 -3.96 -5.18
CA LYS A 34 -1.35 -3.57 -5.56
C LYS A 34 -2.41 -4.31 -4.74
N ALA A 35 -2.27 -5.62 -4.59
CA ALA A 35 -3.19 -6.44 -3.79
C ALA A 35 -3.18 -6.02 -2.32
N TYR A 36 -1.99 -5.79 -1.76
CA TYR A 36 -1.81 -5.32 -0.39
C TYR A 36 -2.43 -3.95 -0.17
N LEU A 37 -2.23 -3.02 -1.11
CA LEU A 37 -2.86 -1.70 -1.09
C LEU A 37 -4.40 -1.81 -1.14
N LYS A 38 -4.95 -2.68 -1.99
CA LYS A 38 -6.40 -2.94 -2.05
C LYS A 38 -6.93 -3.50 -0.72
N ALA A 39 -6.20 -4.46 -0.11
CA ALA A 39 -6.56 -5.05 1.17
C ALA A 39 -6.53 -4.01 2.32
N LEU A 40 -5.52 -3.13 2.33
CA LEU A 40 -5.46 -2.03 3.29
C LEU A 40 -6.72 -1.16 3.21
N TYR A 41 -7.18 -0.82 2.01
CA TYR A 41 -8.42 -0.06 1.82
C TYR A 41 -9.69 -0.83 2.13
N ALA A 42 -9.73 -2.14 1.84
CA ALA A 42 -10.88 -2.98 2.16
C ALA A 42 -11.12 -3.11 3.68
N ASN A 43 -10.05 -2.99 4.48
CA ASN A 43 -10.08 -3.06 5.94
C ASN A 43 -10.16 -1.69 6.64
N VAL A 44 -10.13 -0.57 5.91
CA VAL A 44 -10.38 0.75 6.52
C VAL A 44 -11.90 1.00 6.54
N PRO A 45 -12.56 1.08 7.72
CA PRO A 45 -14.01 1.28 7.81
C PRO A 45 -14.49 2.55 7.11
N GLU A 46 -13.67 3.62 7.14
CA GLU A 46 -13.96 4.88 6.46
C GLU A 46 -14.02 4.77 4.93
N ALA A 47 -13.34 3.79 4.33
CA ALA A 47 -13.37 3.58 2.89
C ALA A 47 -14.61 2.78 2.42
N ARG A 48 -15.37 2.17 3.34
CA ARG A 48 -16.61 1.44 3.06
C ARG A 48 -17.87 2.31 3.09
N LYS A 49 -17.78 3.57 3.56
CA LYS A 49 -18.89 4.53 3.44
C LYS A 49 -18.85 5.17 2.05
N LYS A 50 -19.39 4.46 1.06
CA LYS A 50 -19.85 5.06 -0.18
C LYS A 50 -21.29 4.63 -0.41
#